data_AF-A0A251SBB8-F1
#
_entry.id   AF-A0A251SBB8-F1
#
_cell.length_a   1.000
_cell.length_b   1.000
_cell.length_c   1.000
_cell.angle_alpha   90.00
_cell.angle_beta   90.00
_cell.angle_gamma   90.00
#
_symmetry.space_group_name_H-M   'P 1'
#
loop_
_entity.id
_entity.type
_entity.pdbx_description
1 polymer ?
#
loop_
_entity_poly.entity_id
_entity_poly.type
_entity_poly.pdbx_seq_one_letter_code
_entity_poly.pdbx_strand_id
1 'polypeptide(L)'
;MSRELPPTGDPVTNQIFFDYLFLEGKDAAEAADHIICNSSMELEPGAFILFPKMLPIGPLLATNNATRQVGQLWKEDSTFLTWLDQQPVCSVIYVAFGSITIFDQLQFEELALGLEDTKMPFLWVARPGPSGNMDYVYPSSYLDRIGSRGKIVSWAPQQEVLNHPSVACFMSHCGYCGWNSTMEGVSNNVPV
;
A
#
# COMPACT_ATOMS: atom_id res chain seq x y z
N MET A 1 -33.40 -0.85 9.41
CA MET A 1 -33.05 0.55 9.07
C MET A 1 -31.56 0.56 8.87
N SER A 2 -31.15 0.31 7.63
CA SER A 2 -29.77 0.07 7.22
C SER A 2 -29.00 1.38 7.32
N ARG A 3 -27.98 1.46 8.18
CA ARG A 3 -27.06 2.59 8.20
C ARG A 3 -26.10 2.39 7.03
N GLU A 4 -26.35 3.08 5.93
CA GLU A 4 -25.37 3.26 4.87
C GLU A 4 -24.17 4.00 5.47
N LEU A 5 -22.98 3.45 5.28
CA LEU A 5 -21.74 4.13 5.65
C LEU A 5 -21.59 5.36 4.74
N PRO A 6 -21.24 6.53 5.30
CA PRO A 6 -21.08 7.75 4.52
C PRO A 6 -19.98 7.59 3.45
N PRO A 7 -20.12 8.25 2.29
CA PRO A 7 -19.14 8.19 1.22
C PRO A 7 -17.80 8.74 1.70
N THR A 8 -16.73 7.98 1.50
CA THR A 8 -15.38 8.35 1.88
C THR A 8 -14.90 9.58 1.10
N GLY A 9 -14.24 10.51 1.80
CA GLY A 9 -13.93 11.86 1.33
C GLY A 9 -14.79 12.95 1.98
N ASP A 10 -15.85 12.56 2.68
CA ASP A 10 -16.64 13.43 3.53
C ASP A 10 -15.78 14.02 4.68
N PRO A 11 -15.76 15.36 4.86
CA PRO A 11 -15.04 16.03 5.94
C PRO A 11 -15.37 15.47 7.33
N VAL A 12 -16.61 15.02 7.56
CA VAL A 12 -17.05 14.50 8.86
C VAL A 12 -16.43 13.13 9.15
N THR A 13 -16.37 12.24 8.16
CA THR A 13 -15.72 10.94 8.27
C THR A 13 -14.22 11.08 8.48
N ASN A 14 -13.57 11.98 7.74
CA ASN A 14 -12.14 12.27 7.92
C ASN A 14 -11.86 12.85 9.31
N GLN A 15 -12.75 13.71 9.81
CA GLN A 15 -12.64 14.28 11.16
C GLN A 15 -12.83 13.22 12.24
N ILE A 16 -13.80 12.31 12.10
CA ILE A 16 -13.99 11.18 13.03
C ILE A 16 -12.78 10.24 13.02
N PHE A 17 -12.23 9.93 11.85
CA PHE A 17 -11.01 9.14 11.74
C PHE A 17 -9.83 9.84 12.41
N PHE A 18 -9.69 11.15 12.20
CA PHE A 18 -8.64 11.94 12.84
C PHE A 18 -8.80 11.96 14.37
N ASP A 19 -9.99 12.25 14.87
CA ASP A 19 -10.27 12.31 16.30
C ASP A 19 -10.03 10.95 16.96
N TYR A 20 -10.51 9.86 16.36
CA TYR A 20 -10.31 8.51 16.90
C TYR A 20 -8.84 8.07 16.86
N LEU A 21 -8.14 8.25 15.72
CA LEU A 21 -6.77 7.76 15.56
C LEU A 21 -5.75 8.61 16.33
N PHE A 22 -5.91 9.93 16.34
CA PHE A 22 -4.92 10.83 16.93
C PHE A 22 -5.20 11.16 18.40
N LEU A 23 -6.46 11.38 18.80
CA LEU A 23 -6.76 11.75 20.19
C LEU A 23 -6.74 10.52 21.10
N GLU A 24 -7.40 9.41 20.73
CA GLU A 24 -7.30 8.18 21.54
C GLU A 24 -5.90 7.59 21.49
N GLY A 25 -5.23 7.67 20.34
CA GLY A 25 -3.83 7.25 20.20
C GLY A 25 -2.89 8.02 21.11
N LYS A 26 -3.10 9.33 21.27
CA LYS A 26 -2.34 10.17 22.19
C LYS A 26 -2.61 9.79 23.66
N ASP A 27 -3.87 9.65 24.05
CA ASP A 27 -4.23 9.32 25.44
C ASP A 27 -3.67 7.94 25.82
N ALA A 28 -3.75 6.96 24.91
CA ALA A 28 -3.13 5.65 25.08
C ALA A 28 -1.60 5.72 25.17
N ALA A 29 -0.95 6.56 24.35
CA ALA A 29 0.49 6.78 24.39
C ALA A 29 0.96 7.44 25.69
N GLU A 30 0.18 8.37 26.24
CA GLU A 30 0.48 9.02 27.53
C GLU A 30 0.35 8.03 28.70
N ALA A 31 -0.70 7.19 28.67
CA ALA A 31 -0.97 6.18 29.70
C ALA A 31 -0.01 4.99 29.66
N ALA A 32 0.64 4.71 28.52
CA ALA A 32 1.57 3.60 28.39
C ALA A 32 2.90 3.86 29.12
N ASP A 33 3.47 2.81 29.71
CA ASP A 33 4.84 2.82 30.25
C ASP A 33 5.88 2.86 29.12
N HIS A 34 5.63 2.07 28.07
CA HIS A 34 6.45 1.98 26.87
C HIS A 34 5.58 1.78 25.62
N ILE A 35 6.05 2.30 24.49
CA ILE A 35 5.41 2.16 23.18
C ILE A 35 6.36 1.41 22.28
N ILE A 36 5.92 0.30 21.71
CA ILE A 36 6.77 -0.50 20.80
C ILE A 36 6.56 0.00 19.38
N CYS A 37 7.66 0.31 18.68
CA CYS A 37 7.63 0.85 17.33
C CYS A 37 8.43 -0.03 16.37
N ASN A 38 7.83 -0.42 15.24
CA ASN A 38 8.51 -1.12 14.17
C ASN A 38 9.39 -0.16 13.35
N SER A 39 10.35 0.50 13.98
CA SER A 39 11.28 1.45 13.36
C SER A 39 12.66 1.31 14.04
N SER A 40 13.66 2.05 13.58
CA SER A 40 15.03 1.98 14.12
C SER A 40 15.61 3.36 14.43
N MET A 41 16.58 3.41 15.34
CA MET A 41 17.25 4.66 15.72
C MET A 41 17.95 5.33 14.54
N GLU A 42 18.40 4.55 13.56
CA GLU A 42 19.06 5.02 12.34
C GLU A 42 18.07 5.70 11.39
N LEU A 43 16.81 5.25 11.36
CA LEU A 43 15.76 5.80 10.50
C LEU A 43 15.15 7.08 11.08
N GLU A 44 14.87 7.10 12.40
CA GLU A 44 14.13 8.20 13.03
C GLU A 44 14.77 8.67 14.35
N PRO A 45 16.04 9.11 14.35
CA PRO A 45 16.74 9.46 15.59
C PRO A 45 16.03 10.57 16.37
N GLY A 46 15.46 11.56 15.68
CA GLY A 46 14.75 12.67 16.31
C GLY A 46 13.49 12.23 17.06
N ALA A 47 12.75 11.25 16.54
CA ALA A 47 11.52 10.77 17.17
C ALA A 47 11.81 10.09 18.51
N PHE A 48 12.80 9.19 18.55
CA PHE A 48 13.17 8.47 19.76
C PHE A 48 13.87 9.34 20.81
N ILE A 49 14.54 10.42 20.39
CA ILE A 49 15.08 11.43 21.30
C ILE A 49 13.95 12.23 21.97
N LEU A 50 12.93 12.63 21.21
CA LEU A 50 11.82 13.43 21.71
C LEU A 50 10.83 12.61 22.55
N PHE A 51 10.70 11.31 22.25
CA PHE A 51 9.76 10.41 22.91
C PHE A 51 10.48 9.18 23.48
N PRO A 52 11.12 9.28 24.66
CA PRO A 52 11.95 8.22 25.23
C PRO A 52 11.17 6.97 25.67
N LYS A 53 9.83 7.05 25.73
CA LYS A 53 8.96 5.89 25.96
C LYS A 53 8.84 4.99 24.72
N MET A 54 9.18 5.49 23.53
CA MET A 54 9.14 4.71 22.29
C MET A 54 10.38 3.82 22.18
N LEU A 55 10.16 2.53 22.01
CA LEU A 55 11.19 1.51 21.87
C LEU A 55 11.24 1.04 20.42
N PRO A 56 12.28 1.38 19.65
CA PRO A 56 12.46 0.90 18.29
C PRO A 56 12.84 -0.58 18.30
N ILE A 57 12.07 -1.41 17.59
CA ILE A 57 12.34 -2.86 17.42
C ILE A 57 12.40 -3.29 15.95
N GLY A 58 12.38 -2.34 15.01
CA GLY A 58 12.39 -2.59 13.57
C GLY A 58 13.79 -2.68 12.95
N PRO A 59 13.88 -3.06 11.66
CA PRO A 59 12.78 -3.46 10.79
C PRO A 59 12.29 -4.89 11.10
N LEU A 60 11.07 -5.00 11.64
CA LEU A 60 10.33 -6.25 11.69
C LEU A 60 9.67 -6.42 10.33
N LEU A 61 10.30 -7.24 9.52
CA LEU A 61 9.70 -7.73 8.29
C LEU A 61 8.81 -8.91 8.64
N ALA A 62 7.72 -9.08 7.89
CA ALA A 62 6.95 -10.32 7.93
C ALA A 62 7.84 -11.46 7.43
N THR A 63 8.62 -12.08 8.32
CA THR A 63 9.43 -13.25 7.97
C THR A 63 8.48 -14.41 7.69
N ASN A 64 8.46 -14.84 6.43
CA ASN A 64 7.80 -16.06 5.94
C ASN A 64 8.42 -17.33 6.58
N ASN A 65 8.20 -17.55 7.86
CA ASN A 65 8.43 -18.86 8.46
C ASN A 65 7.07 -19.45 8.82
N ALA A 66 6.48 -20.12 7.82
CA ALA A 66 5.45 -21.14 7.96
C ALA A 66 4.16 -20.69 8.67
N THR A 67 3.30 -19.95 7.98
CA THR A 67 1.87 -20.26 7.85
C THR A 67 1.23 -19.23 6.94
N ARG A 68 0.42 -19.70 5.97
CA ARG A 68 -0.53 -18.87 5.20
C ARG A 68 -1.13 -17.83 6.13
N GLN A 69 -1.04 -16.55 5.76
CA GLN A 69 -1.71 -15.47 6.50
C GLN A 69 -3.18 -15.85 6.69
N VAL A 70 -3.54 -16.19 7.93
CA VAL A 70 -4.92 -16.51 8.31
C VAL A 70 -5.70 -15.21 8.24
N GLY A 71 -6.49 -15.04 7.17
CA GLY A 71 -7.23 -13.80 6.88
C GLY A 71 -7.34 -13.43 5.39
N GLN A 72 -6.78 -14.23 4.47
CA GLN A 72 -6.81 -13.96 3.03
C GLN A 72 -8.22 -14.14 2.44
N LEU A 73 -8.90 -13.02 2.19
CA LEU A 73 -10.23 -12.98 1.56
C LEU A 73 -10.18 -13.06 0.02
N TRP A 74 -9.01 -12.92 -0.61
CA TRP A 74 -8.88 -12.74 -2.05
C TRP A 74 -7.94 -13.76 -2.69
N LYS A 75 -8.31 -14.25 -3.87
CA LYS A 75 -7.60 -15.30 -4.59
C LYS A 75 -6.30 -14.74 -5.18
N GLU A 76 -5.18 -15.37 -4.84
CA GLU A 76 -3.87 -15.06 -5.41
C GLU A 76 -3.85 -15.34 -6.91
N ASP A 77 -3.58 -14.33 -7.71
CA ASP A 77 -3.37 -14.47 -9.16
C ASP A 77 -1.87 -14.63 -9.42
N SER A 78 -1.36 -15.86 -9.45
CA SER A 78 0.07 -16.11 -9.69
C SER A 78 0.57 -15.66 -11.07
N THR A 79 -0.30 -15.17 -11.97
CA THR A 79 0.12 -14.71 -13.30
C THR A 79 0.93 -13.42 -13.29
N PHE A 80 0.96 -12.65 -12.21
CA PHE A 80 1.84 -11.46 -12.12
C PHE A 80 3.32 -11.84 -12.06
N LEU A 81 3.70 -12.95 -11.40
CA LEU A 81 5.10 -13.38 -11.31
C LEU A 81 5.68 -13.68 -12.69
N THR A 82 4.97 -14.51 -13.47
CA THR A 82 5.37 -14.84 -14.84
C THR A 82 5.42 -13.61 -15.76
N TRP A 83 4.60 -12.59 -15.48
CA TRP A 83 4.66 -11.33 -16.21
C TRP A 83 5.88 -10.49 -15.81
N LEU A 84 6.23 -10.45 -14.51
CA LEU A 84 7.42 -9.78 -13.99
C LEU A 84 8.71 -10.41 -14.52
N ASP A 85 8.77 -11.74 -14.62
CA ASP A 85 9.90 -12.50 -15.17
C ASP A 85 10.24 -12.10 -16.62
N GLN A 86 9.24 -11.61 -17.37
CA GLN A 86 9.41 -11.17 -18.76
C GLN A 86 9.89 -9.72 -18.89
N GLN A 87 9.92 -8.96 -17.79
CA GLN A 87 10.33 -7.56 -17.79
C GLN A 87 11.84 -7.43 -17.55
N PRO A 88 12.50 -6.44 -18.18
CA PRO A 88 13.88 -6.10 -17.88
C PRO A 88 14.12 -5.82 -16.38
N VAL A 89 15.37 -6.00 -15.94
CA VAL A 89 15.80 -5.68 -14.58
C VAL A 89 15.60 -4.17 -14.32
N CYS A 90 15.09 -3.81 -13.14
CA CYS A 90 14.81 -2.43 -12.73
C CYS A 90 14.02 -1.61 -13.76
N SER A 91 12.94 -2.16 -14.34
CA SER A 91 12.08 -1.43 -15.29
C SER A 91 10.62 -1.30 -14.89
N VAL A 92 10.15 -2.03 -13.87
CA VAL A 92 8.72 -2.10 -13.52
C VAL A 92 8.38 -1.12 -12.41
N ILE A 93 7.35 -0.32 -12.62
CA ILE A 93 6.71 0.49 -11.58
C ILE A 93 5.70 -0.40 -10.84
N TYR A 94 5.93 -0.64 -9.55
CA TYR A 94 4.93 -1.31 -8.72
C TYR A 94 4.04 -0.28 -8.04
N VAL A 95 2.72 -0.46 -8.17
CA VAL A 95 1.71 0.48 -7.65
C VAL A 95 0.75 -0.27 -6.74
N ALA A 96 0.78 0.03 -5.45
CA ALA A 96 -0.14 -0.57 -4.48
C ALA A 96 -0.45 0.39 -3.34
N PHE A 97 -1.73 0.71 -3.17
CA PHE A 97 -2.21 1.67 -2.17
C PHE A 97 -2.87 1.00 -0.95
N GLY A 98 -2.31 -0.13 -0.49
CA GLY A 98 -2.74 -0.79 0.75
C GLY A 98 -4.23 -1.19 0.78
N SER A 99 -4.74 -1.53 1.97
CA SER A 99 -6.11 -2.02 2.17
C SER A 99 -7.15 -0.94 2.44
N ILE A 100 -6.73 0.31 2.65
CA ILE A 100 -7.58 1.39 3.19
C ILE A 100 -7.73 2.56 2.20
N THR A 101 -6.87 2.67 1.19
CA THR A 101 -7.00 3.77 0.21
C THR A 101 -8.16 3.50 -0.73
N ILE A 102 -9.17 4.35 -0.63
CA ILE A 102 -10.28 4.44 -1.58
C ILE A 102 -10.03 5.70 -2.40
N PHE A 103 -9.75 5.52 -3.69
CA PHE A 103 -9.71 6.62 -4.65
C PHE A 103 -11.13 7.08 -4.96
N ASP A 104 -11.31 8.37 -5.23
CA ASP A 104 -12.46 8.79 -6.03
C ASP A 104 -12.24 8.40 -7.52
N GLN A 105 -13.31 8.41 -8.31
CA GLN A 105 -13.25 8.00 -9.72
C GLN A 105 -12.29 8.89 -10.54
N LEU A 106 -12.19 10.18 -10.22
CA LEU A 106 -11.32 11.11 -10.93
C LEU A 106 -9.83 10.82 -10.64
N GLN A 107 -9.47 10.61 -9.38
CA GLN A 107 -8.13 10.22 -8.95
C GLN A 107 -7.70 8.89 -9.57
N PHE A 108 -8.64 7.94 -9.68
CA PHE A 108 -8.39 6.66 -10.34
C PHE A 108 -8.08 6.85 -11.83
N GLU A 109 -8.86 7.68 -12.53
CA GLU A 109 -8.65 8.00 -13.94
C GLU A 109 -7.32 8.72 -14.17
N GLU A 110 -7.01 9.74 -13.36
CA GLU A 110 -5.75 10.48 -13.44
C GLU A 110 -4.53 9.58 -13.16
N LEU A 111 -4.63 8.67 -12.19
CA LEU A 111 -3.58 7.69 -11.94
C LEU A 111 -3.39 6.74 -13.14
N ALA A 112 -4.50 6.25 -13.71
CA ALA A 112 -4.45 5.38 -14.89
C ALA A 112 -3.79 6.10 -16.09
N LEU A 113 -4.22 7.33 -16.38
CA LEU A 113 -3.64 8.15 -17.45
C LEU A 113 -2.17 8.49 -17.18
N GLY A 114 -1.81 8.81 -15.94
CA GLY A 114 -0.43 9.07 -15.54
C GLY A 114 0.47 7.86 -15.77
N LEU A 115 0.03 6.66 -15.36
CA LEU A 115 0.75 5.40 -15.60
C LEU A 115 0.90 5.10 -17.10
N GLU A 116 -0.14 5.33 -17.88
CA GLU A 116 -0.09 5.20 -19.34
C GLU A 116 0.97 6.13 -19.94
N ASP A 117 1.10 7.34 -19.42
CA ASP A 117 1.99 8.35 -19.97
C ASP A 117 3.46 8.16 -19.61
N THR A 118 3.76 7.44 -18.53
CA THR A 118 5.14 7.04 -18.21
C THR A 118 5.81 6.22 -19.33
N LYS A 119 5.01 5.54 -20.17
CA LYS A 119 5.45 4.53 -21.15
C LYS A 119 6.30 3.38 -20.56
N MET A 120 6.39 3.29 -19.24
CA MET A 120 7.09 2.23 -18.52
C MET A 120 6.19 1.01 -18.28
N PRO A 121 6.78 -0.19 -18.10
CA PRO A 121 6.05 -1.32 -17.56
C PRO A 121 5.55 -1.03 -16.14
N PHE A 122 4.33 -1.43 -15.81
CA PHE A 122 3.80 -1.26 -14.46
C PHE A 122 2.94 -2.44 -14.01
N LEU A 123 3.03 -2.76 -12.73
CA LEU A 123 2.16 -3.69 -12.03
C LEU A 123 1.29 -2.91 -11.04
N TRP A 124 -0.01 -2.84 -11.30
CA TRP A 124 -0.95 -2.11 -10.47
C TRP A 124 -1.89 -3.05 -9.73
N VAL A 125 -1.88 -2.97 -8.40
CA VAL A 125 -2.83 -3.66 -7.53
C VAL A 125 -4.07 -2.76 -7.37
N ALA A 126 -5.09 -3.00 -8.19
CA ALA A 126 -6.36 -2.28 -8.15
C ALA A 126 -7.43 -3.14 -7.46
N ARG A 127 -7.84 -2.75 -6.25
CA ARG A 127 -8.82 -3.50 -5.46
C ARG A 127 -10.26 -3.07 -5.75
N PRO A 128 -11.23 -4.00 -5.66
CA PRO A 128 -12.64 -3.67 -5.58
C PRO A 128 -12.91 -2.73 -4.39
N GLY A 129 -13.89 -1.84 -4.53
CA GLY A 129 -14.33 -0.97 -3.44
C GLY A 129 -14.96 -1.75 -2.27
N PRO A 130 -15.38 -1.07 -1.18
CA PRO A 130 -16.00 -1.71 -0.01
C PRO A 130 -17.24 -2.55 -0.33
N SER A 131 -17.86 -2.33 -1.49
CA SER A 131 -18.99 -3.07 -2.05
C SER A 131 -18.62 -4.50 -2.51
N GLY A 132 -17.32 -4.81 -2.62
CA GLY A 132 -16.81 -6.06 -3.20
C GLY A 132 -16.77 -6.05 -4.73
N ASN A 133 -17.24 -4.99 -5.40
CA ASN A 133 -17.17 -4.81 -6.84
C ASN A 133 -16.06 -3.84 -7.24
N MET A 134 -15.50 -4.02 -8.44
CA MET A 134 -14.66 -2.97 -9.05
C MET A 134 -15.57 -1.81 -9.40
N ASP A 135 -15.70 -0.88 -8.46
CA ASP A 135 -16.53 0.32 -8.60
C ASP A 135 -15.88 1.37 -9.51
N TYR A 136 -14.61 1.14 -9.88
CA TYR A 136 -13.84 2.02 -10.75
C TYR A 136 -14.04 1.71 -12.23
N VAL A 137 -14.35 2.75 -12.99
CA VAL A 137 -14.44 2.67 -14.46
C VAL A 137 -13.08 3.04 -15.03
N TYR A 138 -12.45 2.14 -15.79
CA TYR A 138 -11.24 2.51 -16.52
C TYR A 138 -11.58 3.47 -17.66
N PRO A 139 -10.65 4.38 -18.03
CA PRO A 139 -10.80 5.18 -19.23
C PRO A 139 -11.09 4.30 -20.45
N SER A 140 -11.87 4.80 -21.40
CA SER A 140 -12.25 4.04 -22.60
C SER A 140 -11.03 3.47 -23.31
N SER A 141 -11.02 2.18 -23.65
CA SER A 141 -9.88 1.51 -24.30
C SER A 141 -8.56 1.51 -23.53
N TYR A 142 -8.56 1.81 -22.22
CA TYR A 142 -7.33 1.84 -21.41
C TYR A 142 -6.56 0.52 -21.45
N LEU A 143 -7.25 -0.61 -21.28
CA LEU A 143 -6.62 -1.94 -21.31
C LEU A 143 -5.93 -2.24 -22.66
N ASP A 144 -6.51 -1.76 -23.76
CA ASP A 144 -5.91 -1.89 -25.09
C ASP A 144 -4.67 -1.01 -25.25
N ARG A 145 -4.70 0.21 -24.69
CA ARG A 145 -3.58 1.17 -24.76
C ARG A 145 -2.37 0.76 -23.93
N ILE A 146 -2.59 0.17 -22.75
CA ILE A 146 -1.50 -0.34 -21.91
C ILE A 146 -0.93 -1.65 -22.48
N GLY A 147 -1.76 -2.44 -23.16
CA GLY A 147 -1.39 -3.69 -23.80
C GLY A 147 -0.65 -4.63 -22.84
N SER A 148 0.45 -5.23 -23.30
CA SER A 148 1.27 -6.12 -22.48
C SER A 148 2.21 -5.40 -21.49
N ARG A 149 2.30 -4.07 -21.54
CA ARG A 149 3.18 -3.28 -20.65
C ARG A 149 2.56 -3.04 -19.26
N GLY A 150 1.23 -3.07 -19.15
CA GLY A 150 0.54 -2.90 -17.88
C GLY A 150 -0.06 -4.21 -17.42
N LYS A 151 0.19 -4.60 -16.17
CA LYS A 151 -0.50 -5.72 -15.53
C LYS A 151 -1.31 -5.17 -14.36
N ILE A 152 -2.61 -5.44 -14.37
CA ILE A 152 -3.53 -5.05 -13.30
C ILE A 152 -4.03 -6.31 -12.61
N VAL A 153 -3.89 -6.35 -11.29
CA VAL A 153 -4.34 -7.48 -10.45
C VAL A 153 -5.14 -6.97 -9.27
N SER A 154 -6.07 -7.78 -8.77
CA SER A 154 -6.83 -7.46 -7.57
C SER A 154 -6.00 -7.64 -6.30
N TRP A 155 -4.99 -8.49 -6.33
CA TRP A 155 -4.12 -8.77 -5.19
C TRP A 155 -2.78 -9.36 -5.65
N ALA A 156 -1.70 -9.00 -4.96
CA ALA A 156 -0.39 -9.63 -5.08
C ALA A 156 0.32 -9.63 -3.71
N PRO A 157 1.12 -10.65 -3.38
CA PRO A 157 2.00 -10.66 -2.22
C PRO A 157 3.07 -9.58 -2.38
N GLN A 158 2.88 -8.46 -1.68
CA GLN A 158 3.70 -7.25 -1.81
C GLN A 158 5.20 -7.53 -1.68
N GLN A 159 5.59 -8.35 -0.69
CA GLN A 159 6.99 -8.71 -0.47
C GLN A 159 7.60 -9.50 -1.63
N GLU A 160 6.86 -10.42 -2.26
CA GLU A 160 7.38 -11.16 -3.42
C GLU A 160 7.56 -10.25 -4.64
N VAL A 161 6.65 -9.29 -4.82
CA VAL A 161 6.78 -8.29 -5.88
C VAL A 161 7.98 -7.38 -5.62
N LEU A 162 8.12 -6.83 -4.41
CA LEU A 162 9.22 -5.91 -4.06
C LEU A 162 10.59 -6.60 -4.08
N ASN A 163 10.65 -7.90 -3.80
CA ASN A 163 11.89 -8.69 -3.90
C ASN A 163 12.27 -9.02 -5.35
N HIS A 164 11.40 -8.76 -6.33
CA HIS A 164 11.65 -9.15 -7.72
C HIS A 164 12.63 -8.19 -8.40
N PRO A 165 13.68 -8.69 -9.10
CA PRO A 165 14.73 -7.84 -9.67
C PRO A 165 14.24 -6.87 -10.75
N SER A 166 13.11 -7.16 -11.39
CA SER A 166 12.52 -6.29 -12.40
C SER A 166 11.83 -5.05 -11.83
N VAL A 167 11.54 -5.00 -10.52
CA VAL A 167 10.91 -3.82 -9.89
C VAL A 167 11.94 -2.70 -9.71
N ALA A 168 11.58 -1.52 -10.20
CA ALA A 168 12.42 -0.33 -10.22
C ALA A 168 12.04 0.67 -9.13
N CYS A 169 10.75 0.85 -8.91
CA CYS A 169 10.22 1.79 -7.94
C CYS A 169 8.86 1.32 -7.41
N PHE A 170 8.50 1.80 -6.23
CA PHE A 170 7.26 1.47 -5.56
C PHE A 170 6.45 2.72 -5.24
N MET A 171 5.31 2.88 -5.91
CA MET A 171 4.32 3.89 -5.57
C MET A 171 3.42 3.35 -4.44
N SER A 172 3.60 3.90 -3.24
CA SER A 172 2.84 3.55 -2.03
C SER A 172 2.09 4.76 -1.46
N HIS A 173 1.10 4.51 -0.62
CA HIS A 173 0.34 5.58 0.06
C HIS A 173 1.11 6.23 1.23
N CYS A 174 2.27 5.69 1.62
CA CYS A 174 3.22 6.22 2.62
C CYS A 174 2.61 6.77 3.94
N GLY A 175 1.43 6.28 4.34
CA GLY A 175 0.69 6.78 5.51
C GLY A 175 0.83 5.91 6.76
N TYR A 176 0.00 6.18 7.78
CA TYR A 176 -0.02 5.46 9.05
C TYR A 176 -0.29 3.95 8.89
N CYS A 177 -0.96 3.54 7.80
CA CYS A 177 -1.19 2.13 7.43
C CYS A 177 -0.20 1.62 6.36
N GLY A 178 0.71 2.47 5.89
CA GLY A 178 1.74 2.21 4.88
C GLY A 178 3.13 2.02 5.49
N TRP A 179 3.23 2.04 6.82
CA TRP A 179 4.50 1.87 7.51
C TRP A 179 5.13 0.51 7.19
N ASN A 180 4.35 -0.57 7.14
CA ASN A 180 4.85 -1.88 6.70
C ASN A 180 5.37 -1.83 5.26
N SER A 181 4.65 -1.15 4.36
CA SER A 181 5.06 -0.99 2.97
C SER A 181 6.34 -0.16 2.82
N THR A 182 6.50 0.87 3.66
CA THR A 182 7.71 1.71 3.71
C THR A 182 8.89 0.89 4.22
N MET A 183 8.71 0.13 5.30
CA MET A 183 9.75 -0.74 5.87
C MET A 183 10.16 -1.87 4.91
N GLU A 184 9.22 -2.42 4.14
CA GLU A 184 9.50 -3.39 3.07
C GLU A 184 10.27 -2.76 1.89
N GLY A 185 9.92 -1.55 1.46
CA GLY A 185 10.64 -0.82 0.40
C GLY A 185 12.08 -0.51 0.79
N VAL A 186 12.27 0.06 1.99
CA VAL A 186 13.60 0.36 2.56
C VAL A 186 14.43 -0.93 2.69
N SER A 187 13.85 -2.00 3.22
CA SER A 187 14.58 -3.26 3.42
C SER A 187 15.00 -3.95 2.12
N ASN A 188 14.27 -3.69 1.03
CA ASN A 188 14.58 -4.23 -0.29
C ASN A 188 15.35 -3.25 -1.19
N ASN A 189 15.77 -2.09 -0.67
CA ASN A 189 16.46 -1.05 -1.43
C ASN A 189 15.66 -0.55 -2.65
N VAL A 190 14.32 -0.54 -2.55
CA VAL A 190 13.44 -0.05 -3.60
C VAL A 190 13.13 1.42 -3.34
N PRO A 191 13.44 2.33 -4.28
CA PRO A 191 13.02 3.73 -4.20
C PRO A 191 11.50 3.84 -4.10
N VAL A 192 11.04 4.65 -3.14
CA VAL A 192 9.63 4.98 -2.89
C VAL A 192 9.38 6.43 -3.30
#